data_AF-A0A4R8CBZ5-F1
#
_entry.id   AF-A0A4R8CBZ5-F1
#
_cell.length_a   1.000
_cell.length_b   1.000
_cell.length_c   1.000
_cell.angle_alpha   90.00
_cell.angle_beta   90.00
_cell.angle_gamma   90.00
#
_symmetry.space_group_name_H-M   'P 1'
#
loop_
_entity.id
_entity.type
_entity.pdbx_description
1 polymer ?
#
loop_
_entity_poly.entity_id
_entity_poly.type
_entity_poly.pdbx_seq_one_letter_code
_entity_poly.pdbx_strand_id
1 'polypeptide(L)'
;MDKEWGPDPDASEWLPLDITGEALASEEMDRIRALLEPLTAYDGGMLWDSESTTLTVQMTTEDALQQARLLLLVTSPTWLRVLFVQVQYSAEELQELSSRLLEHQTTWTGTTGISGGVDHYTNRLVMLVDRNDPQADILIQAINNLNDPRITLDVYS
;
A
#
# COMPACT_ATOMS: atom_id res chain seq x y z
N MET A 1 -43.64 -40.34 -11.48
CA MET A 1 -43.49 -39.34 -12.54
C MET A 1 -42.50 -38.34 -11.99
N ASP A 2 -41.24 -38.66 -12.23
CA ASP A 2 -40.08 -38.00 -11.65
C ASP A 2 -39.89 -36.64 -12.30
N LYS A 3 -39.67 -35.60 -11.49
CA LYS A 3 -39.34 -34.27 -11.98
C LYS A 3 -37.83 -34.15 -11.91
N GLU A 4 -37.16 -34.40 -13.04
CA GLU A 4 -35.75 -34.10 -13.25
C GLU A 4 -35.50 -32.62 -12.93
N TRP A 5 -34.59 -32.36 -11.99
CA TRP A 5 -33.95 -31.06 -11.81
C TRP A 5 -32.82 -30.96 -12.83
N GLY A 6 -33.10 -30.38 -13.99
CA GLY A 6 -32.05 -29.83 -14.86
C GLY A 6 -31.62 -28.46 -14.32
N PRO A 7 -30.33 -28.07 -14.45
CA PRO A 7 -29.92 -26.72 -14.10
C PRO A 7 -30.63 -25.71 -15.00
N ASP A 8 -31.14 -24.64 -14.38
CA ASP A 8 -31.81 -23.53 -15.04
C ASP A 8 -30.82 -22.80 -15.97
N PRO A 9 -31.03 -22.76 -17.30
CA PRO A 9 -30.11 -22.13 -18.24
C PRO A 9 -30.07 -20.60 -18.11
N ASP A 10 -30.95 -20.00 -17.31
CA ASP A 10 -31.07 -18.56 -17.08
C ASP A 10 -30.41 -18.08 -15.76
N ALA A 11 -29.58 -18.89 -15.12
CA ALA A 11 -28.58 -18.41 -14.16
C ALA A 11 -27.45 -17.66 -14.88
N SER A 12 -27.81 -16.71 -15.74
CA SER A 12 -26.90 -15.65 -16.17
C SER A 12 -26.54 -14.88 -14.90
N GLU A 13 -25.30 -15.05 -14.44
CA GLU A 13 -24.72 -14.34 -13.31
C GLU A 13 -25.04 -12.86 -13.44
N TRP A 14 -26.00 -12.39 -12.64
CA TRP A 14 -26.25 -10.97 -12.45
C TRP A 14 -25.04 -10.40 -11.70
N LEU A 15 -23.99 -10.04 -12.43
CA LEU A 15 -22.91 -9.23 -11.88
C LEU A 15 -23.52 -7.89 -11.47
N PRO A 16 -23.33 -7.43 -10.22
CA PRO A 16 -23.79 -6.12 -9.81
C PRO A 16 -23.18 -5.06 -10.74
N LEU A 17 -24.05 -4.26 -11.36
CA LEU A 17 -23.64 -3.12 -12.18
C LEU A 17 -22.76 -2.21 -11.30
N ASP A 18 -21.50 -1.98 -11.68
CA ASP A 18 -20.62 -1.04 -10.99
C ASP A 18 -21.11 0.39 -11.24
N ILE A 19 -22.06 0.82 -10.41
CA ILE A 19 -22.66 2.16 -10.43
C ILE A 19 -21.66 3.20 -9.88
N THR A 20 -20.64 2.76 -9.16
CA THR A 20 -19.64 3.60 -8.48
C THR A 20 -18.44 3.96 -9.35
N GLY A 21 -18.17 3.21 -10.43
CA GLY A 21 -16.98 3.38 -11.27
C GLY A 21 -15.68 2.87 -10.61
N GLU A 22 -15.80 2.15 -9.51
CA GLU A 22 -14.68 1.62 -8.74
C GLU A 22 -13.97 0.47 -9.47
N ALA A 23 -14.70 -0.34 -10.23
CA ALA A 23 -14.13 -1.41 -11.03
C ALA A 23 -13.29 -0.83 -12.18
N LEU A 24 -13.79 0.20 -12.88
CA LEU A 24 -13.03 0.87 -13.93
C LEU A 24 -11.74 1.53 -13.39
N ALA A 25 -11.83 2.16 -12.21
CA ALA A 25 -10.66 2.71 -11.54
C ALA A 25 -9.65 1.61 -11.14
N SER A 26 -10.15 0.48 -10.62
CA SER A 26 -9.32 -0.68 -10.26
C SER A 26 -8.59 -1.26 -11.47
N GLU A 27 -9.30 -1.52 -12.58
CA GLU A 27 -8.72 -2.03 -13.81
C GLU A 27 -7.63 -1.09 -14.36
N GLU A 28 -7.89 0.22 -14.30
CA GLU A 28 -6.92 1.22 -14.74
C GLU A 28 -5.67 1.24 -13.84
N MET A 29 -5.85 1.14 -12.52
CA MET A 29 -4.73 1.05 -11.59
C MET A 29 -3.90 -0.22 -11.80
N ASP A 30 -4.54 -1.37 -12.06
CA ASP A 30 -3.85 -2.62 -12.34
C ASP A 30 -3.07 -2.54 -13.66
N ARG A 31 -3.65 -1.92 -14.69
CA ARG A 31 -2.96 -1.63 -15.95
C ARG A 31 -1.74 -0.74 -15.72
N ILE A 32 -1.88 0.31 -14.92
CA ILE A 32 -0.76 1.21 -14.59
C ILE A 32 0.32 0.46 -13.79
N ARG A 33 -0.06 -0.38 -12.83
CA ARG A 33 0.88 -1.22 -12.08
C ARG A 33 1.68 -2.12 -13.01
N ALA A 34 1.01 -2.78 -13.97
CA ALA A 34 1.68 -3.61 -14.96
C ALA A 34 2.64 -2.82 -15.86
N LEU A 35 2.28 -1.58 -16.24
CA LEU A 35 3.18 -0.70 -17.00
C LEU A 35 4.42 -0.28 -16.21
N LEU A 36 4.27 -0.09 -14.90
CA LEU A 36 5.35 0.32 -14.01
C LEU A 36 6.17 -0.86 -13.46
N GLU A 37 5.76 -2.11 -13.70
CA GLU A 37 6.48 -3.33 -13.28
C GLU A 37 8.00 -3.28 -13.58
N PRO A 38 8.47 -2.80 -14.76
CA PRO A 38 9.91 -2.72 -15.03
C PRO A 38 10.67 -1.78 -14.09
N LEU A 39 9.96 -0.90 -13.37
CA LEU A 39 10.49 0.05 -12.39
C LEU A 39 10.32 -0.43 -10.94
N THR A 40 9.89 -1.66 -10.71
CA THR A 40 9.54 -2.18 -9.37
C THR A 40 10.64 -1.99 -8.31
N ALA A 41 11.92 -2.11 -8.70
CA ALA A 41 13.05 -1.88 -7.80
C ALA A 41 13.13 -0.45 -7.23
N TYR A 42 12.43 0.50 -7.86
CA TYR A 42 12.35 1.90 -7.44
C TYR A 42 10.95 2.29 -6.96
N ASP A 43 10.00 1.35 -6.91
CA ASP A 43 8.60 1.63 -6.58
C ASP A 43 8.47 2.05 -5.12
N GLY A 44 8.01 3.28 -4.89
CA GLY A 44 7.69 3.82 -3.57
C GLY A 44 6.25 3.53 -3.13
N GLY A 45 5.42 3.05 -4.06
CA GLY A 45 3.99 2.85 -3.91
C GLY A 45 3.16 3.73 -4.85
N MET A 46 1.86 3.43 -4.86
CA MET A 46 0.85 4.23 -5.54
C MET A 46 -0.26 4.60 -4.56
N LEU A 47 -0.64 5.87 -4.56
CA LEU A 47 -1.74 6.39 -3.74
C LEU A 47 -2.88 6.82 -4.63
N TRP A 48 -4.07 6.30 -4.34
CA TRP A 48 -5.30 6.62 -5.05
C TRP A 48 -6.19 7.53 -4.23
N ASP A 49 -6.54 8.69 -4.79
CA ASP A 49 -7.54 9.60 -4.28
C ASP A 49 -8.74 9.60 -5.25
N SER A 50 -9.81 8.92 -4.85
CA SER A 50 -11.04 8.79 -5.64
C SER A 50 -11.82 10.11 -5.74
N GLU A 51 -11.78 10.96 -4.72
CA GLU A 51 -12.52 12.23 -4.71
C GLU A 51 -11.97 13.19 -5.76
N SER A 52 -10.65 13.27 -5.88
CA SER A 52 -9.99 14.12 -6.88
C SER A 52 -9.62 13.39 -8.17
N THR A 53 -9.88 12.09 -8.25
CA THR A 53 -9.48 11.21 -9.36
C THR A 53 -7.97 11.30 -9.63
N THR A 54 -7.17 11.36 -8.55
CA THR A 54 -5.73 11.56 -8.62
C THR A 54 -4.98 10.29 -8.21
N LEU A 55 -4.11 9.81 -9.09
CA LEU A 55 -3.13 8.78 -8.80
C LEU A 55 -1.77 9.43 -8.53
N THR A 56 -1.22 9.22 -7.34
CA THR A 56 0.17 9.60 -7.05
C THR A 56 1.06 8.38 -7.25
N VAL A 57 2.01 8.49 -8.18
CA VAL A 57 3.06 7.50 -8.43
C VAL A 57 4.32 7.95 -7.70
N GLN A 58 4.81 7.09 -6.81
CA GLN A 58 5.99 7.36 -6.00
C GLN A 58 7.16 6.53 -6.51
N MET A 59 8.34 7.15 -6.66
CA MET A 59 9.56 6.43 -7.03
C MET A 59 10.75 6.92 -6.20
N THR A 60 11.74 6.07 -5.98
CA THR A 60 12.92 6.40 -5.18
C THR A 60 13.95 7.26 -5.92
N THR A 61 13.89 7.29 -7.26
CA THR A 61 14.84 8.03 -8.11
C THR A 61 14.14 8.91 -9.13
N GLU A 62 14.79 10.02 -9.50
CA GLU A 62 14.27 10.92 -10.55
C GLU A 62 14.25 10.25 -11.92
N ASP A 63 15.23 9.39 -12.22
CA ASP A 63 15.27 8.65 -13.49
C ASP A 63 14.06 7.71 -13.62
N ALA A 64 13.68 7.02 -12.55
CA ALA A 64 12.47 6.20 -12.52
C ALA A 64 11.20 7.06 -12.68
N LEU A 65 11.13 8.24 -12.06
CA LEU A 65 10.01 9.17 -12.28
C LEU A 65 9.93 9.64 -13.74
N GLN A 66 11.06 9.94 -14.37
CA GLN A 66 11.07 10.33 -15.79
C GLN A 66 10.58 9.19 -16.68
N GLN A 67 10.99 7.95 -16.40
CA GLN A 67 10.49 6.79 -17.12
C GLN A 67 8.99 6.58 -16.88
N ALA A 68 8.51 6.71 -15.65
CA ALA A 68 7.08 6.64 -15.32
C ALA A 68 6.27 7.72 -16.05
N ARG A 69 6.78 8.97 -16.12
CA ARG A 69 6.16 10.06 -16.88
C ARG A 69 6.08 9.74 -18.37
N LEU A 70 7.15 9.21 -18.96
CA LEU A 70 7.15 8.80 -20.37
C LEU A 70 6.08 7.73 -20.63
N LEU A 71 6.02 6.71 -19.77
CA LEU A 71 5.06 5.63 -19.87
C LEU A 71 3.61 6.12 -19.74
N LEU A 72 3.32 6.93 -18.72
CA LEU A 72 1.95 7.30 -18.35
C LEU A 72 1.42 8.57 -18.99
N LEU A 73 2.27 9.43 -19.56
CA LEU A 73 1.83 10.67 -20.22
C LEU A 73 2.01 10.63 -21.74
N VAL A 74 2.87 9.76 -22.26
CA VAL A 74 3.21 9.73 -23.69
C VAL A 74 2.88 8.38 -24.31
N THR A 75 3.43 7.28 -23.77
CA THR A 75 3.34 5.96 -24.41
C THR A 75 1.97 5.33 -24.24
N SER A 76 1.43 5.34 -23.01
CA SER A 76 0.15 4.75 -22.68
C SER A 76 -0.62 5.63 -21.70
N PRO A 77 -1.15 6.78 -22.18
CA PRO A 77 -1.84 7.75 -21.34
C PRO A 77 -2.96 7.14 -20.49
N THR A 78 -3.14 7.68 -19.29
CA THR A 78 -4.28 7.38 -18.41
C THR A 78 -5.28 8.53 -18.41
N TRP A 79 -6.54 8.21 -18.10
CA TRP A 79 -7.58 9.21 -17.85
C TRP A 79 -7.52 9.80 -16.44
N LEU A 80 -6.72 9.21 -15.55
CA LEU A 80 -6.47 9.70 -14.20
C LEU A 80 -5.59 10.95 -14.21
N ARG A 81 -5.80 11.83 -13.23
CA ARG A 81 -4.80 12.87 -12.93
C ARG A 81 -3.60 12.20 -12.28
N VAL A 82 -2.41 12.35 -12.83
CA VAL A 82 -1.21 11.72 -12.26
C VAL A 82 -0.30 12.74 -11.60
N LEU A 83 0.10 12.45 -10.36
CA LEU A 83 1.16 13.15 -9.63
C LEU A 83 2.38 12.23 -9.53
N PHE A 84 3.57 12.82 -9.68
CA PHE A 84 4.84 12.11 -9.63
C PHE A 84 5.66 12.66 -8.47
N VAL A 85 5.97 11.80 -7.50
CA VAL A 85 6.64 12.21 -6.26
C VAL A 85 7.88 11.35 -6.04
N GLN A 86 9.00 12.00 -5.74
CA GLN A 86 10.19 11.27 -5.33
C GLN A 86 10.12 10.96 -3.84
N VAL A 87 10.33 9.71 -3.46
CA VAL A 87 10.37 9.25 -2.07
C VAL A 87 11.74 8.66 -1.73
N GLN A 88 11.98 8.35 -0.46
CA GLN A 88 13.31 7.90 0.00
C GLN A 88 13.47 6.38 -0.03
N TYR A 89 12.41 5.67 0.32
CA TYR A 89 12.44 4.22 0.50
C TYR A 89 11.45 3.55 -0.46
N SER A 90 11.80 2.36 -0.97
CA SER A 90 10.86 1.58 -1.78
C SER A 90 9.79 0.94 -0.89
N ALA A 91 8.65 0.61 -1.49
CA ALA A 91 7.58 -0.12 -0.84
C ALA A 91 8.06 -1.49 -0.34
N GLU A 92 8.87 -2.19 -1.15
CA GLU A 92 9.48 -3.48 -0.78
C GLU A 92 10.37 -3.35 0.45
N GLU A 93 11.27 -2.35 0.50
CA GLU A 93 12.17 -2.15 1.64
C GLU A 93 11.39 -1.90 2.94
N LEU A 94 10.33 -1.07 2.88
CA LEU A 94 9.50 -0.78 4.05
C LEU A 94 8.65 -2.00 4.45
N GLN A 95 8.21 -2.81 3.49
CA GLN A 95 7.46 -4.03 3.77
C GLN A 95 8.35 -5.09 4.43
N GLU A 96 9.57 -5.29 3.95
CA GLU A 96 10.55 -6.19 4.58
C GLU A 96 10.89 -5.74 6.01
N LEU A 97 11.07 -4.43 6.21
CA LEU A 97 11.29 -3.85 7.53
C LEU A 97 10.10 -4.10 8.46
N SER A 98 8.89 -3.89 7.97
CA SER A 98 7.63 -4.12 8.69
C SER A 98 7.51 -5.58 9.12
N SER A 99 7.61 -6.53 8.19
CA SER A 99 7.55 -7.96 8.47
C SER A 99 8.58 -8.37 9.51
N ARG A 100 9.84 -7.95 9.36
CA ARG A 100 10.91 -8.29 10.29
C ARG A 100 10.64 -7.82 11.72
N LEU A 101 10.07 -6.62 11.89
CA LEU A 101 9.90 -6.02 13.22
C LEU A 101 8.56 -6.40 13.86
N LEU A 102 7.48 -6.47 13.10
CA LEU A 102 6.14 -6.72 13.62
C LEU A 102 5.83 -8.21 13.80
N GLU A 103 6.39 -9.11 12.98
CA GLU A 103 6.18 -10.56 13.13
C GLU A 103 7.01 -11.15 14.28
N HIS A 104 8.09 -10.47 14.69
CA HIS A 104 9.05 -10.98 15.68
C HIS A 104 9.30 -10.01 16.84
N GLN A 105 8.27 -9.27 17.25
CA GLN A 105 8.34 -8.25 18.32
C GLN A 105 9.07 -8.73 19.57
N THR A 106 8.65 -9.88 20.13
CA THR A 106 9.20 -10.43 21.37
C THR A 106 10.71 -10.65 21.31
N THR A 107 11.27 -10.92 20.13
CA THR A 107 12.70 -11.17 19.94
C THR A 107 13.55 -9.94 20.20
N TRP A 108 13.03 -8.73 19.93
CA TRP A 108 13.81 -7.48 20.04
C TRP A 108 13.27 -6.51 21.10
N THR A 109 11.99 -6.62 21.47
CA THR A 109 11.40 -5.81 22.57
C THR A 109 11.31 -6.57 23.89
N GLY A 110 11.37 -7.92 23.86
CA GLY A 110 11.09 -8.77 25.02
C GLY A 110 9.59 -8.95 25.36
N THR A 111 8.69 -8.31 24.62
CA THR A 111 7.23 -8.37 24.83
C THR A 111 6.46 -8.15 23.51
N THR A 112 5.14 -8.06 23.56
CA THR A 112 4.27 -7.79 22.40
C THR A 112 3.36 -6.61 22.70
N GLY A 113 2.80 -5.99 21.67
CA GLY A 113 1.85 -4.88 21.82
C GLY A 113 2.06 -3.75 20.82
N ILE A 114 3.02 -3.88 19.91
CA ILE A 114 3.22 -2.95 18.80
C ILE A 114 2.28 -3.37 17.67
N SER A 115 1.53 -2.41 17.15
CA SER A 115 0.85 -2.53 15.86
C SER A 115 1.45 -1.53 14.88
N GLY A 116 0.94 -1.48 13.65
CA GLY A 116 1.42 -0.53 12.66
C GLY A 116 1.49 -1.11 11.26
N GLY A 117 2.16 -0.38 10.38
CA GLY A 117 2.30 -0.72 8.98
C GLY A 117 3.00 0.37 8.19
N VAL A 118 3.19 0.11 6.90
CA VAL A 118 3.78 1.08 5.99
C VAL A 118 2.76 2.18 5.72
N ASP A 119 3.13 3.42 6.03
CA ASP A 119 2.42 4.61 5.60
C ASP A 119 3.06 5.13 4.31
N HIS A 120 2.37 4.91 3.20
CA HIS A 120 2.81 5.35 1.88
C HIS A 120 2.73 6.88 1.70
N TYR A 121 1.93 7.61 2.49
CA TYR A 121 1.89 9.08 2.42
C TYR A 121 3.17 9.70 2.98
N THR A 122 3.63 9.21 4.12
CA THR A 122 4.89 9.68 4.75
C THR A 122 6.13 8.92 4.27
N ASN A 123 5.94 7.81 3.53
CA ASN A 123 6.99 6.89 3.11
C ASN A 123 7.81 6.39 4.31
N ARG A 124 7.11 5.91 5.35
CA ARG A 124 7.70 5.43 6.60
C ARG A 124 6.96 4.19 7.11
N LEU A 125 7.65 3.38 7.91
CA LEU A 125 7.01 2.38 8.76
C LEU A 125 6.49 3.10 10.01
N VAL A 126 5.17 3.13 10.19
CA VAL A 126 4.56 3.66 11.40
C VAL A 126 4.39 2.53 12.41
N MET A 127 4.92 2.73 13.61
CA MET A 127 4.75 1.83 14.74
C MET A 127 3.85 2.48 15.78
N LEU A 128 2.79 1.75 16.14
CA LEU A 128 1.74 2.21 17.02
C LEU A 128 1.83 1.50 18.37
N VAL A 129 1.82 2.27 19.44
CA VAL A 129 1.79 1.77 20.83
C VAL A 129 0.64 2.41 21.58
N ASP A 130 -0.22 1.59 22.21
CA ASP A 130 -1.23 2.07 23.15
C ASP A 130 -0.53 2.52 24.44
N ARG A 131 -0.72 3.77 24.84
CA ARG A 131 -0.16 4.33 26.07
C ARG A 131 -0.71 3.66 27.33
N ASN A 132 -1.89 3.08 27.26
CA ASN A 132 -2.51 2.38 28.38
C ASN A 132 -2.03 0.93 28.50
N ASP A 133 -1.25 0.43 27.54
CA ASP A 133 -0.63 -0.89 27.64
C ASP A 133 0.35 -0.91 28.84
N PRO A 134 0.28 -1.90 29.75
CA PRO A 134 1.19 -2.00 30.89
C PRO A 134 2.69 -2.08 30.50
N GLN A 135 2.99 -2.43 29.26
CA GLN A 135 4.33 -2.55 28.68
C GLN A 135 4.68 -1.37 27.75
N ALA A 136 3.84 -0.33 27.65
CA ALA A 136 4.02 0.78 26.71
C ALA A 136 5.42 1.42 26.79
N ASP A 137 5.92 1.72 27.98
CA ASP A 137 7.25 2.34 28.17
C ASP A 137 8.38 1.45 27.64
N ILE A 138 8.28 0.13 27.82
CA ILE A 138 9.25 -0.85 27.33
C ILE A 138 9.24 -0.88 25.80
N LEU A 139 8.04 -0.92 25.21
CA LEU A 139 7.85 -0.93 23.76
C LEU A 139 8.37 0.37 23.12
N ILE A 140 8.00 1.52 23.67
CA ILE A 140 8.45 2.85 23.21
C ILE A 140 9.98 2.95 23.27
N GLN A 141 10.59 2.51 24.38
CA GLN A 141 12.04 2.51 24.51
C GLN A 141 12.71 1.58 23.49
N ALA A 142 12.17 0.39 23.28
CA ALA A 142 12.69 -0.55 22.29
C ALA A 142 12.65 0.01 20.87
N ILE A 143 11.54 0.66 20.48
CA ILE A 143 11.39 1.31 19.17
C ILE A 143 12.42 2.44 19.01
N ASN A 144 12.54 3.33 20.01
CA ASN A 144 13.50 4.43 19.97
C ASN A 144 14.96 3.92 19.88
N ASN A 145 15.28 2.79 20.50
CA ASN A 145 16.61 2.18 20.44
C ASN A 145 16.96 1.61 19.05
N LEU A 146 15.98 1.34 18.18
CA LEU A 146 16.25 0.96 16.80
C LEU A 146 16.96 2.10 16.05
N ASN A 147 16.65 3.36 16.41
CA ASN A 147 17.22 4.57 15.81
C ASN A 147 17.23 4.51 14.27
N ASP A 148 16.16 3.97 13.70
CA ASP A 148 16.02 3.76 12.26
C ASP A 148 15.19 4.92 11.67
N PRO A 149 15.76 5.74 10.76
CA PRO A 149 15.06 6.91 10.20
C PRO A 149 13.83 6.55 9.35
N ARG A 150 13.64 5.26 9.03
CA ARG A 150 12.47 4.74 8.33
C ARG A 150 11.27 4.57 9.24
N ILE A 151 11.47 4.59 10.56
CA ILE A 151 10.42 4.31 11.54
C ILE A 151 9.89 5.60 12.14
N THR A 152 8.58 5.73 12.21
CA THR A 152 7.88 6.75 12.99
C THR A 152 7.11 6.08 14.11
N LEU A 153 7.33 6.51 15.34
CA LEU A 153 6.55 6.07 16.50
C LEU A 153 5.34 6.99 16.67
N ASP A 154 4.15 6.40 16.77
CA ASP A 154 2.93 7.08 17.17
C ASP A 154 2.32 6.39 18.40
N VAL A 155 1.93 7.20 19.39
CA VAL A 155 1.46 6.75 20.70
C VAL A 155 0.05 7.26 20.92
N TYR A 156 -0.89 6.33 21.00
CA TYR A 156 -2.31 6.63 21.15
C TYR A 156 -2.82 6.27 22.56
N SER A 157 -4.07 6.60 22.88
CA SER A 157 -4.68 6.36 24.19
C SER A 157 -6.15 5.98 24.06
#